data_AF-A0A7C5HL68-F1
#
_entry.id   AF-A0A7C5HL68-F1
#
_cell.length_a   1.000
_cell.length_b   1.000
_cell.length_c   1.000
_cell.angle_alpha   90.00
_cell.angle_beta   90.00
_cell.angle_gamma   90.00
#
_symmetry.space_group_name_H-M   'P 1'
#
loop_
_entity.id
_entity.type
_entity.pdbx_description
1 polymer ?
#
loop_
_entity_poly.entity_id
_entity_poly.type
_entity_poly.pdbx_seq_one_letter_code
_entity_poly.pdbx_strand_id
1 'polypeptide(L)'
;MKKIFLLIVILVSSLLLECKSLYYNLSWNYPEISSKTHSSFLEKNQNENRIIEMPDSEVLINNSKLDFVLSSGQNFIHSWQKFLFYKNDDSSFLYYRTPDKIKTKPTSSRIHPNRIPLKSRLKISLFSGFDLAASKKDRYYFIYNGLKLSGYIQKRLFFYSNVRLGHFAGDMDYARTSKLIDSWTQNSDDGEKIYLDNVVGKISYQGRPDFWSVSLGRGKFEIGNNVGGSVILNDDCNEYGYFSNQFKFHKLRISFLHASLIPDSTASDSYKDYSDKYLVIHKIDWNPHGRFHLFFGEEVIYGNRSIDPSYLLPHTLMRPIEHNLRDRDNVLIFLGMNYKPITWNTLYMNFIFDELSKSKIFTSWWGNKYAVQVGNSLKLNPKIRFTTEFTAVRPWIYTHKDMVDKFSHDGIGLGFPEGSNLLQVCSELNLQLMNNLAFDINASYTKQGSVGNDFSINYESRPSDTANWLEGDISKTIISKAVFSWQPLAHHKIKLGYEMTKIDEQKATNEFMISYQAFY
;
A
#
# COMPACT_ATOMS: atom_id res chain seq x y z
N MET A 1 -1.56 53.71 1.84
CA MET A 1 -1.97 52.40 2.39
C MET A 1 -2.54 51.42 1.34
N LYS A 2 -3.46 51.82 0.45
CA LYS A 2 -4.00 50.91 -0.61
C LYS A 2 -2.97 50.34 -1.61
N LYS A 3 -1.91 51.10 -1.96
CA LYS A 3 -0.84 50.61 -2.86
C LYS A 3 0.14 49.61 -2.21
N ILE A 4 0.31 49.65 -0.88
CA ILE A 4 1.18 48.72 -0.14
C ILE A 4 0.46 47.37 0.07
N PHE A 5 -0.86 47.40 0.30
CA PHE A 5 -1.68 46.19 0.41
C PHE A 5 -1.76 45.42 -0.91
N LEU A 6 -1.88 46.12 -2.05
CA LEU A 6 -1.85 45.48 -3.37
C LEU A 6 -0.48 44.87 -3.69
N LEU A 7 0.62 45.51 -3.28
CA LEU A 7 1.97 44.97 -3.46
C LEU A 7 2.22 43.73 -2.60
N ILE A 8 1.68 43.69 -1.37
CA ILE A 8 1.77 42.52 -0.49
C ILE A 8 0.88 41.38 -1.00
N VAL A 9 -0.32 41.66 -1.54
CA VAL A 9 -1.17 40.64 -2.16
C VAL A 9 -0.54 40.08 -3.44
N ILE A 10 0.13 40.93 -4.24
CA ILE A 10 0.88 40.47 -5.43
C ILE A 10 2.14 39.68 -5.02
N LEU A 11 2.91 40.12 -4.01
CA LEU A 11 4.07 39.38 -3.49
C LEU A 11 3.67 38.02 -2.88
N VAL A 12 2.58 37.96 -2.13
CA VAL A 12 2.05 36.72 -1.53
C VAL A 12 1.44 35.82 -2.60
N SER A 13 0.87 36.36 -3.67
CA SER A 13 0.41 35.55 -4.83
C SER A 13 1.55 35.02 -5.69
N SER A 14 2.69 35.72 -5.77
CA SER A 14 3.89 35.25 -6.49
C SER A 14 4.76 34.25 -5.71
N LEU A 15 4.44 33.99 -4.44
CA LEU A 15 5.11 33.02 -3.57
C LEU A 15 4.39 31.66 -3.48
N LEU A 16 3.33 31.46 -4.27
CA LEU A 16 2.58 30.20 -4.40
C LEU A 16 2.54 29.69 -5.85
N LEU A 17 3.61 29.91 -6.61
CA LEU A 17 3.92 28.99 -7.71
C LEU A 17 4.49 27.71 -7.07
N GLU A 18 3.60 26.85 -6.57
CA GLU A 18 3.93 25.43 -6.46
C GLU A 18 4.31 24.97 -7.87
N CYS A 19 5.60 24.77 -8.07
CA CYS A 19 6.16 24.04 -9.21
C CYS A 19 5.40 22.71 -9.25
N LYS A 20 4.46 22.56 -10.19
CA LYS A 20 3.65 21.35 -10.33
C LYS A 20 4.52 20.32 -11.04
N SER A 21 5.42 19.69 -10.28
CA SER A 21 6.10 18.50 -10.76
C SER A 21 5.05 17.50 -11.27
N LEU A 22 5.18 17.11 -12.53
CA LEU A 22 4.26 16.16 -13.14
C LEU A 22 4.61 14.79 -12.57
N TYR A 23 3.67 14.13 -11.90
CA TYR A 23 3.91 12.83 -11.30
C TYR A 23 3.34 11.73 -12.18
N TYR A 24 4.17 10.80 -12.65
CA TYR A 24 3.65 9.61 -13.31
C TYR A 24 3.24 8.59 -12.25
N ASN A 25 1.93 8.31 -12.16
CA ASN A 25 1.41 7.31 -11.23
C ASN A 25 1.64 5.90 -11.79
N LEU A 26 2.59 5.20 -11.19
CA LEU A 26 2.93 3.81 -11.52
C LEU A 26 2.06 2.78 -10.78
N SER A 27 1.12 3.22 -9.94
CA SER A 27 0.26 2.28 -9.23
C SER A 27 -0.84 1.73 -10.14
N TRP A 28 -1.05 0.42 -10.02
CA TRP A 28 -2.25 -0.24 -10.51
C TRP A 28 -3.50 0.28 -9.78
N ASN A 29 -3.51 0.17 -8.44
CA ASN A 29 -4.55 0.70 -7.58
C ASN A 29 -4.02 1.06 -6.19
N TYR A 30 -4.53 2.15 -5.60
CA TYR A 30 -4.43 2.46 -4.19
C TYR A 30 -5.50 3.46 -3.79
N PRO A 31 -5.95 3.46 -2.52
CA PRO A 31 -6.89 4.46 -2.04
C PRO A 31 -6.30 5.87 -1.91
N GLU A 32 -7.19 6.85 -1.94
CA GLU A 32 -6.92 8.25 -1.62
C GLU A 32 -6.78 8.46 -0.10
N ILE A 33 -7.56 7.71 0.68
CA ILE A 33 -7.57 7.75 2.14
C ILE A 33 -7.09 6.39 2.66
N SER A 34 -6.01 6.45 3.44
CA SER A 34 -5.41 5.34 4.17
C SER A 34 -4.96 5.82 5.54
N SER A 35 -4.74 4.88 6.46
CA SER A 35 -4.19 5.20 7.77
C SER A 35 -2.79 5.81 7.68
N LYS A 36 -2.48 6.75 8.58
CA LYS A 36 -1.12 7.30 8.77
C LYS A 36 -0.45 6.84 10.06
N THR A 37 -1.13 6.07 10.91
CA THR A 37 -0.58 5.60 12.20
C THR A 37 0.29 4.35 12.07
N HIS A 38 1.31 4.43 11.22
CA HIS A 38 2.35 3.41 11.10
C HIS A 38 3.54 3.81 11.97
N SER A 39 3.96 2.95 12.88
CA SER A 39 5.03 3.24 13.85
C SER A 39 6.43 3.11 13.23
N SER A 40 6.60 2.25 12.22
CA SER A 40 7.84 2.15 11.44
C SER A 40 7.79 2.92 10.11
N PHE A 41 8.96 3.28 9.58
CA PHE A 41 9.11 3.74 8.20
C PHE A 41 8.98 2.60 7.17
N LEU A 42 9.07 1.35 7.60
CA LEU A 42 9.03 0.17 6.74
C LEU A 42 7.60 -0.32 6.45
N GLU A 43 6.66 -0.07 7.35
CA GLU A 43 5.24 -0.41 7.18
C GLU A 43 4.57 0.36 6.04
N LYS A 44 5.07 1.56 5.69
CA LYS A 44 4.40 2.46 4.74
C LYS A 44 5.19 2.67 3.45
N ASN A 45 4.66 2.12 2.35
CA ASN A 45 5.18 2.34 0.98
C ASN A 45 4.25 3.19 0.08
N GLN A 46 3.30 3.91 0.67
CA GLN A 46 2.19 4.49 -0.10
C GLN A 46 2.56 5.63 -1.05
N ASN A 47 3.69 6.34 -0.94
CA ASN A 47 4.02 7.41 -1.92
C ASN A 47 5.24 7.11 -2.79
N GLU A 48 6.18 6.32 -2.29
CA GLU A 48 7.48 6.16 -2.95
C GLU A 48 7.42 5.24 -4.18
N ASN A 49 6.52 4.25 -4.18
CA ASN A 49 6.29 3.36 -5.32
C ASN A 49 5.34 3.97 -6.35
N ARG A 50 4.55 4.98 -5.94
CA ARG A 50 3.48 5.53 -6.76
C ARG A 50 4.02 6.50 -7.79
N ILE A 51 5.11 7.19 -7.50
CA ILE A 51 5.40 8.46 -8.15
C ILE A 51 6.84 8.51 -8.65
N ILE A 52 7.00 8.54 -9.97
CA ILE A 52 8.21 9.08 -10.57
C ILE A 52 7.97 10.56 -10.84
N GLU A 53 8.64 11.39 -10.06
CA GLU A 53 8.68 12.83 -10.31
C GLU A 53 9.19 13.13 -11.71
N MET A 54 8.45 13.90 -12.49
CA MET A 54 8.94 14.48 -13.73
C MET A 54 9.26 15.94 -13.42
N PRO A 55 10.48 16.41 -13.73
CA PRO A 55 10.74 17.84 -13.69
C PRO A 55 9.76 18.55 -14.62
N ASP A 56 9.35 19.73 -14.18
CA ASP A 56 8.25 20.49 -14.77
C ASP A 56 8.41 20.67 -16.29
N SER A 57 7.30 20.61 -17.02
CA SER A 57 7.30 20.58 -18.49
C SER A 57 7.76 21.89 -19.15
N GLU A 58 7.86 22.98 -18.37
CA GLU A 58 8.18 24.31 -18.87
C GLU A 58 9.68 24.61 -18.93
N VAL A 59 10.53 23.91 -18.16
CA VAL A 59 11.99 24.13 -18.20
C VAL A 59 12.65 23.09 -19.10
N LEU A 60 12.87 23.46 -20.36
CA LEU A 60 13.64 22.63 -21.31
C LEU A 60 15.05 22.37 -20.80
N ILE A 61 15.31 21.14 -20.38
CA ILE A 61 16.63 20.71 -19.90
C ILE A 61 17.50 20.35 -21.10
N ASN A 62 18.58 21.12 -21.26
CA ASN A 62 19.45 21.05 -22.43
C ASN A 62 20.73 20.21 -22.23
N ASN A 63 21.08 19.89 -20.97
CA ASN A 63 22.33 19.23 -20.64
C ASN A 63 22.09 17.95 -19.82
N SER A 64 22.91 16.93 -20.03
CA SER A 64 22.98 15.79 -19.13
C SER A 64 23.54 16.21 -17.77
N LYS A 65 23.04 15.61 -16.69
CA LYS A 65 23.54 15.82 -15.33
C LYS A 65 23.88 14.46 -14.73
N LEU A 66 25.08 14.35 -14.15
CA LEU A 66 25.51 13.25 -13.31
C LEU A 66 25.92 13.87 -11.98
N ASP A 67 25.17 13.60 -10.92
CA ASP A 67 25.54 14.00 -9.56
C ASP A 67 25.85 12.75 -8.75
N PHE A 68 26.94 12.84 -7.99
CA PHE A 68 27.31 11.87 -6.98
C PHE A 68 27.58 12.63 -5.69
N VAL A 69 27.04 12.18 -4.56
CA VAL A 69 27.14 12.89 -3.27
C VAL A 69 28.59 13.18 -2.86
N LEU A 70 29.55 12.34 -3.29
CA LEU A 70 30.98 12.47 -2.98
C LEU A 70 31.83 13.11 -4.10
N SER A 71 31.21 13.65 -5.16
CA SER A 71 31.95 14.10 -6.35
C SER A 71 32.75 15.41 -6.18
N SER A 72 32.54 16.20 -5.12
CA SER A 72 33.37 17.39 -4.84
C SER A 72 33.29 17.85 -3.38
N GLY A 73 34.36 18.50 -2.87
CA GLY A 73 34.37 19.09 -1.53
C GLY A 73 33.33 20.20 -1.34
N GLN A 74 32.95 20.92 -2.40
CA GLN A 74 31.85 21.89 -2.36
C GLN A 74 30.48 21.21 -2.23
N ASN A 75 30.27 20.07 -2.90
CA ASN A 75 29.04 19.28 -2.75
C ASN A 75 28.94 18.70 -1.33
N PHE A 76 30.06 18.29 -0.73
CA PHE A 76 30.11 17.86 0.67
C PHE A 76 29.74 18.99 1.64
N ILE A 77 30.35 20.18 1.51
CA ILE A 77 30.03 21.35 2.33
C ILE A 77 28.57 21.80 2.17
N HIS A 78 28.07 21.80 0.93
CA HIS A 78 26.67 22.16 0.65
C HIS A 78 25.69 21.14 1.24
N SER A 79 26.02 19.85 1.19
CA SER A 79 25.23 18.78 1.84
C SER A 79 25.26 18.91 3.36
N TRP A 80 26.41 19.28 3.94
CA TRP A 80 26.56 19.59 5.38
C TRP A 80 25.74 20.82 5.82
N GLN A 81 25.64 21.86 4.99
CA GLN A 81 24.78 23.01 5.27
C GLN A 81 23.30 22.61 5.24
N LYS A 82 22.88 21.81 4.25
CA LYS A 82 21.51 21.28 4.18
C LYS A 82 21.20 20.26 5.27
N PHE A 83 22.21 19.56 5.78
CA PHE A 83 22.06 18.67 6.91
C PHE A 83 21.53 19.42 8.14
N LEU A 84 22.02 20.64 8.42
CA LEU A 84 21.64 21.43 9.61
C LEU A 84 20.36 22.27 9.48
N PHE A 85 19.82 22.45 8.26
CA PHE A 85 18.61 23.27 8.03
C PHE A 85 17.53 22.46 7.32
N TYR A 86 16.30 22.47 7.85
CA TYR A 86 15.16 21.83 7.19
C TYR A 86 14.90 22.48 5.82
N LYS A 87 15.27 21.75 4.76
CA LYS A 87 14.89 22.00 3.38
C LYS A 87 14.61 20.64 2.75
N ASN A 88 13.47 20.51 2.08
CA ASN A 88 13.19 19.32 1.29
C ASN A 88 14.30 19.19 0.23
N ASP A 89 15.15 18.17 0.34
CA ASP A 89 16.23 17.92 -0.61
C ASP A 89 15.97 16.57 -1.28
N ASP A 90 15.65 16.61 -2.57
CA ASP A 90 15.44 15.41 -3.39
C ASP A 90 16.77 14.79 -3.86
N SER A 91 17.87 15.14 -3.18
CA SER A 91 19.18 14.57 -3.44
C SER A 91 19.15 13.05 -3.29
N SER A 92 19.98 12.41 -4.09
CA SER A 92 20.16 10.96 -4.11
C SER A 92 21.64 10.69 -4.19
N PHE A 93 22.05 9.57 -3.60
CA PHE A 93 23.40 9.04 -3.69
C PHE A 93 23.97 9.11 -5.12
N LEU A 94 23.19 8.66 -6.12
CA LEU A 94 23.47 8.83 -7.53
C LEU A 94 22.26 9.40 -8.25
N TYR A 95 22.47 10.46 -9.02
CA TYR A 95 21.47 11.03 -9.92
C TYR A 95 22.01 11.15 -11.33
N TYR A 96 21.31 10.59 -12.31
CA TYR A 96 21.62 10.75 -13.72
C TYR A 96 20.38 11.16 -14.52
N ARG A 97 20.54 12.11 -15.44
CA ARG A 97 19.51 12.47 -16.43
C ARG A 97 20.09 12.84 -17.77
N THR A 98 19.34 12.56 -18.84
CA THR A 98 19.62 13.02 -20.21
C THR A 98 18.77 14.24 -20.58
N PRO A 99 19.18 15.07 -21.56
CA PRO A 99 18.37 16.17 -22.09
C PRO A 99 17.00 15.74 -22.64
N ASP A 100 16.06 16.69 -22.71
CA ASP A 100 14.76 16.46 -23.38
C ASP A 100 14.84 16.61 -24.92
N LYS A 101 15.79 17.41 -25.42
CA LYS A 101 16.08 17.65 -26.84
C LYS A 101 17.60 17.85 -27.04
N ILE A 102 18.08 17.65 -28.26
CA ILE A 102 19.47 17.94 -28.65
C ILE A 102 19.53 19.37 -29.22
N LYS A 103 20.46 20.21 -28.73
CA LYS A 103 20.61 21.61 -29.18
C LYS A 103 21.26 21.77 -30.57
N THR A 104 22.02 20.80 -31.05
CA THR A 104 22.73 20.85 -32.34
C THR A 104 22.69 19.50 -33.04
N LYS A 105 22.25 19.44 -34.31
CA LYS A 105 22.44 18.23 -35.14
C LYS A 105 23.95 18.01 -35.28
N PRO A 106 24.50 16.83 -34.91
CA PRO A 106 25.92 16.59 -35.08
C PRO A 106 26.26 16.62 -36.57
N THR A 107 27.18 17.50 -36.97
CA THR A 107 27.64 17.70 -38.36
C THR A 107 28.65 16.64 -38.81
N SER A 108 28.89 15.59 -38.03
CA SER A 108 29.66 14.44 -38.49
C SER A 108 29.15 13.15 -37.86
N SER A 109 29.21 12.07 -38.63
CA SER A 109 28.84 10.69 -38.32
C SER A 109 29.73 10.05 -37.25
N ARG A 110 29.91 10.71 -36.11
CA ARG A 110 30.49 10.13 -34.90
C ARG A 110 29.38 9.95 -33.88
N ILE A 111 29.12 8.68 -33.58
CA ILE A 111 28.27 8.15 -32.51
C ILE A 111 28.28 9.13 -31.30
N HIS A 112 27.11 9.64 -30.90
CA HIS A 112 26.96 10.46 -29.70
C HIS A 112 27.58 9.71 -28.48
N PRO A 113 28.32 10.38 -27.58
CA PRO A 113 28.97 9.69 -26.45
C PRO A 113 28.00 9.10 -25.41
N ASN A 114 26.72 9.46 -25.45
CA ASN A 114 25.70 8.90 -24.55
C ASN A 114 24.93 7.77 -25.26
N ARG A 115 25.23 6.51 -24.92
CA ARG A 115 24.47 5.32 -25.34
C ARG A 115 23.07 5.22 -24.69
N ILE A 116 22.66 6.21 -23.89
CA ILE A 116 21.37 6.25 -23.18
C ILE A 116 20.41 7.21 -23.92
N PRO A 117 19.16 6.80 -24.20
CA PRO A 117 18.19 7.64 -24.90
C PRO A 117 17.89 8.98 -24.19
N LEU A 118 17.52 10.01 -24.95
CA LEU A 118 16.97 11.27 -24.42
C LEU A 118 15.74 11.03 -23.54
N LYS A 119 15.40 12.02 -22.71
CA LYS A 119 14.25 11.95 -21.78
C LYS A 119 14.32 10.73 -20.85
N SER A 120 15.52 10.42 -20.36
CA SER A 120 15.78 9.34 -19.42
C SER A 120 16.32 9.88 -18.09
N ARG A 121 16.02 9.18 -17.00
CA ARG A 121 16.43 9.49 -15.64
C ARG A 121 16.73 8.21 -14.86
N LEU A 122 17.75 8.25 -14.01
CA LEU A 122 18.08 7.22 -13.03
C LEU A 122 18.39 7.91 -11.69
N LYS A 123 17.79 7.41 -10.61
CA LYS A 123 18.01 7.83 -9.22
C LYS A 123 18.34 6.58 -8.41
N ILE A 124 19.45 6.59 -7.69
CA ILE A 124 19.80 5.57 -6.70
C ILE A 124 19.97 6.26 -5.37
N SER A 125 19.25 5.78 -4.36
CA SER A 125 19.31 6.25 -2.99
C SER A 125 19.65 5.10 -2.05
N LEU A 126 20.39 5.42 -0.99
CA LEU A 126 20.76 4.47 0.05
C LEU A 126 20.05 4.87 1.34
N PHE A 127 19.66 3.89 2.13
CA PHE A 127 19.06 4.15 3.43
C PHE A 127 19.47 3.13 4.47
N SER A 128 19.43 3.56 5.72
CA SER A 128 19.71 2.72 6.88
C SER A 128 18.80 3.16 8.00
N GLY A 129 18.44 2.24 8.87
CA GLY A 129 17.55 2.55 9.98
C GLY A 129 17.55 1.50 11.05
N PHE A 130 16.77 1.84 12.07
CA PHE A 130 16.60 1.04 13.27
C PHE A 130 15.17 1.19 13.77
N ASP A 131 14.54 0.09 14.15
CA ASP A 131 13.26 0.05 14.85
C ASP A 131 13.44 -0.65 16.20
N LEU A 132 12.89 -0.06 17.27
CA LEU A 132 12.79 -0.65 18.60
C LEU A 132 11.31 -0.78 18.94
N ALA A 133 10.90 -1.95 19.44
CA ALA A 133 9.61 -2.13 20.09
C ALA A 133 9.81 -2.68 21.50
N ALA A 134 9.01 -2.20 22.45
CA ALA A 134 9.08 -2.62 23.84
C ALA A 134 7.70 -2.70 24.47
N SER A 135 7.41 -3.83 25.13
CA SER A 135 6.23 -4.03 25.96
C SER A 135 6.61 -4.69 27.29
N LYS A 136 6.34 -4.03 28.42
CA LYS A 136 6.70 -4.49 29.77
C LYS A 136 8.20 -4.84 29.90
N LYS A 137 8.55 -6.13 29.84
CA LYS A 137 9.92 -6.66 29.93
C LYS A 137 10.48 -7.09 28.58
N ASP A 138 9.61 -7.27 27.60
CA ASP A 138 9.93 -7.86 26.31
C ASP A 138 10.28 -6.72 25.35
N ARG A 139 11.35 -6.90 24.59
CA ARG A 139 11.84 -5.90 23.65
C ARG A 139 12.63 -6.55 22.53
N TYR A 140 12.44 -6.06 21.32
CA TYR A 140 13.28 -6.40 20.19
C TYR A 140 13.76 -5.12 19.52
N TYR A 141 14.84 -5.25 18.77
CA TYR A 141 15.27 -4.24 17.83
C TYR A 141 15.50 -4.84 16.45
N PHE A 142 15.25 -4.04 15.42
CA PHE A 142 15.47 -4.38 14.02
C PHE A 142 16.42 -3.36 13.40
N ILE A 143 17.57 -3.82 12.90
CA ILE A 143 18.54 -2.97 12.19
C ILE A 143 18.50 -3.34 10.72
N TYR A 144 18.43 -2.34 9.84
CA TYR A 144 18.32 -2.57 8.41
C TYR A 144 19.10 -1.57 7.57
N ASN A 145 19.46 -2.03 6.38
CA ASN A 145 20.03 -1.22 5.30
C ASN A 145 19.27 -1.50 4.02
N GLY A 146 19.23 -0.53 3.12
CA GLY A 146 18.54 -0.71 1.86
C GLY A 146 18.96 0.24 0.77
N LEU A 147 18.47 -0.08 -0.43
CA LEU A 147 18.75 0.62 -1.66
C LEU A 147 17.43 0.85 -2.40
N LYS A 148 17.19 2.10 -2.79
CA LYS A 148 16.10 2.47 -3.70
C LYS A 148 16.66 2.85 -5.06
N LEU A 149 16.14 2.23 -6.11
CA LEU A 149 16.44 2.55 -7.49
C LEU A 149 15.15 2.96 -8.18
N SER A 150 15.16 4.09 -8.87
CA SER A 150 13.99 4.53 -9.64
C SER A 150 14.40 5.32 -10.87
N GLY A 151 13.56 5.30 -11.90
CA GLY A 151 13.89 6.01 -13.12
C GLY A 151 12.99 5.69 -14.29
N TYR A 152 13.31 6.29 -15.41
CA TYR A 152 12.59 6.08 -16.66
C TYR A 152 13.49 6.24 -17.87
N ILE A 153 13.08 5.61 -18.96
CA ILE A 153 13.67 5.74 -20.30
C ILE A 153 12.59 6.32 -21.21
N GLN A 154 12.95 7.40 -21.93
CA GLN A 154 12.08 8.10 -22.87
C GLN A 154 10.71 8.56 -22.33
N LYS A 155 10.54 8.64 -21.01
CA LYS A 155 9.25 8.88 -20.32
C LYS A 155 8.18 7.82 -20.73
N ARG A 156 8.60 6.58 -20.96
CA ARG A 156 7.74 5.47 -21.44
C ARG A 156 7.96 4.17 -20.71
N LEU A 157 9.22 3.78 -20.53
CA LEU A 157 9.60 2.65 -19.72
C LEU A 157 10.03 3.18 -18.35
N PHE A 158 9.31 2.79 -17.31
CA PHE A 158 9.52 3.22 -15.94
C PHE A 158 9.96 2.03 -15.11
N PHE A 159 10.83 2.26 -14.15
CA PHE A 159 11.33 1.21 -13.27
C PHE A 159 11.50 1.74 -11.85
N TYR A 160 11.26 0.85 -10.90
CA TYR A 160 11.38 1.10 -9.47
C TYR A 160 11.83 -0.19 -8.78
N SER A 161 12.71 -0.07 -7.79
CA SER A 161 13.09 -1.13 -6.87
C SER A 161 13.42 -0.55 -5.50
N ASN A 162 13.06 -1.27 -4.46
CA ASN A 162 13.40 -1.01 -3.07
C ASN A 162 13.77 -2.34 -2.44
N VAL A 163 15.04 -2.48 -2.09
CA VAL A 163 15.59 -3.66 -1.45
C VAL A 163 15.98 -3.27 -0.04
N ARG A 164 15.57 -4.06 0.94
CA ARG A 164 16.01 -3.93 2.33
C ARG A 164 16.47 -5.27 2.87
N LEU A 165 17.55 -5.22 3.63
CA LEU A 165 18.13 -6.36 4.34
C LEU A 165 18.30 -5.94 5.79
N GLY A 166 17.91 -6.79 6.73
CA GLY A 166 18.02 -6.48 8.14
C GLY A 166 17.97 -7.70 9.02
N HIS A 167 18.06 -7.47 10.32
CA HIS A 167 17.89 -8.52 11.31
C HIS A 167 17.25 -7.98 12.59
N PHE A 168 16.41 -8.83 13.20
CA PHE A 168 15.91 -8.66 14.55
C PHE A 168 16.91 -9.26 15.54
N ALA A 169 16.94 -8.70 16.74
CA ALA A 169 17.61 -9.25 17.90
C ALA A 169 16.95 -8.76 19.19
N GLY A 170 17.30 -9.38 20.33
CA GLY A 170 16.65 -9.16 21.62
C GLY A 170 15.74 -10.33 21.97
N ASP A 171 14.50 -10.06 22.34
CA ASP A 171 13.49 -11.08 22.55
C ASP A 171 12.97 -11.60 21.20
N MET A 172 13.35 -12.82 20.86
CA MET A 172 13.06 -13.42 19.56
C MET A 172 11.61 -13.88 19.43
N ASP A 173 10.96 -14.27 20.52
CA ASP A 173 9.55 -14.67 20.50
C ASP A 173 8.67 -13.45 20.33
N TYR A 174 9.02 -12.34 20.99
CA TYR A 174 8.36 -11.06 20.78
C TYR A 174 8.68 -10.48 19.39
N ALA A 175 9.89 -10.64 18.86
CA ALA A 175 10.20 -10.20 17.49
C ALA A 175 9.31 -10.90 16.44
N ARG A 176 8.97 -12.18 16.63
CA ARG A 176 8.10 -12.96 15.72
C ARG A 176 6.67 -12.43 15.62
N THR A 177 6.22 -11.61 16.56
CA THR A 177 4.89 -10.96 16.48
C THR A 177 4.93 -9.61 15.76
N SER A 178 6.12 -9.15 15.33
CA SER A 178 6.28 -7.88 14.65
C SER A 178 5.63 -7.87 13.27
N LYS A 179 4.87 -6.80 12.98
CA LYS A 179 4.33 -6.50 11.64
C LYS A 179 5.40 -6.24 10.58
N LEU A 180 6.66 -6.07 11.00
CA LEU A 180 7.81 -5.92 10.11
C LEU A 180 8.31 -7.24 9.55
N ILE A 181 7.88 -8.38 10.12
CA ILE A 181 8.09 -9.71 9.55
C ILE A 181 7.01 -9.95 8.49
N ASP A 182 7.25 -9.37 7.32
CA ASP A 182 6.35 -9.39 6.16
C ASP A 182 7.01 -10.04 4.93
N SER A 183 7.97 -10.93 5.16
CA SER A 183 8.76 -11.61 4.12
C SER A 183 9.43 -12.85 4.69
N TRP A 184 10.21 -13.53 3.85
CA TRP A 184 11.05 -14.64 4.24
C TRP A 184 11.99 -14.25 5.39
N THR A 185 12.09 -15.16 6.36
CA THR A 185 12.97 -15.00 7.52
C THR A 185 13.83 -16.24 7.73
N GLN A 186 14.98 -16.03 8.37
CA GLN A 186 15.88 -17.10 8.78
C GLN A 186 16.46 -16.80 10.16
N ASN A 187 16.36 -17.77 11.07
CA ASN A 187 17.07 -17.68 12.35
C ASN A 187 18.57 -17.90 12.14
N SER A 188 19.41 -17.19 12.89
CA SER A 188 20.83 -17.53 13.01
C SER A 188 21.02 -18.90 13.67
N ASP A 189 22.19 -19.52 13.46
CA ASP A 189 22.52 -20.85 14.01
C ASP A 189 22.50 -20.87 15.56
N ASP A 190 22.83 -19.74 16.19
CA ASP A 190 22.75 -19.54 17.64
C ASP A 190 21.34 -19.17 18.14
N GLY A 191 20.39 -18.92 17.24
CA GLY A 191 19.02 -18.50 17.55
C GLY A 191 18.88 -17.07 18.07
N GLU A 192 19.96 -16.28 18.10
CA GLU A 192 19.97 -14.92 18.67
C GLU A 192 19.44 -13.84 17.71
N LYS A 193 19.26 -14.17 16.43
CA LYS A 193 18.83 -13.24 15.38
C LYS A 193 17.82 -13.87 14.44
N ILE A 194 16.92 -13.03 13.93
CA ILE A 194 16.06 -13.35 12.77
C ILE A 194 16.49 -12.41 11.64
N TYR A 195 17.08 -12.95 10.60
CA TYR A 195 17.36 -12.21 9.36
C TYR A 195 16.09 -12.07 8.54
N LEU A 196 15.94 -10.91 7.89
CA LEU A 196 14.82 -10.61 7.01
C LEU A 196 15.32 -9.90 5.76
N ASP A 197 14.86 -10.41 4.62
CA ASP A 197 15.10 -9.85 3.31
C ASP A 197 13.78 -9.47 2.68
N ASN A 198 13.65 -8.23 2.20
CA ASN A 198 12.44 -7.78 1.53
C ASN A 198 12.79 -6.98 0.26
N VAL A 199 12.03 -7.25 -0.79
CA VAL A 199 12.21 -6.64 -2.10
C VAL A 199 10.87 -6.29 -2.71
N VAL A 200 10.73 -5.01 -3.06
CA VAL A 200 9.63 -4.48 -3.86
C VAL A 200 10.22 -3.95 -5.15
N GLY A 201 9.60 -4.25 -6.28
CA GLY A 201 10.11 -3.78 -7.55
C GLY A 201 9.07 -3.84 -8.65
N LYS A 202 9.21 -3.01 -9.67
CA LYS A 202 8.36 -3.05 -10.85
C LYS A 202 9.01 -2.40 -12.06
N ILE A 203 8.59 -2.89 -13.21
CA ILE A 203 8.84 -2.29 -14.51
C ILE A 203 7.47 -2.03 -15.14
N SER A 204 7.26 -0.82 -15.65
CA SER A 204 6.00 -0.40 -16.27
C SER A 204 6.26 0.24 -17.63
N TYR A 205 5.46 -0.12 -18.61
CA TYR A 205 5.49 0.49 -19.94
C TYR A 205 4.20 1.25 -20.23
N GLN A 206 4.33 2.55 -20.56
CA GLN A 206 3.24 3.40 -21.00
C GLN A 206 3.17 3.42 -22.53
N GLY A 207 2.16 2.73 -23.05
CA GLY A 207 1.91 2.63 -24.49
C GLY A 207 1.60 3.95 -25.16
N ARG A 208 1.73 3.97 -26.49
CA ARG A 208 1.30 5.08 -27.35
C ARG A 208 0.06 4.65 -28.16
N PRO A 209 -0.98 5.51 -28.25
CA PRO A 209 -1.25 6.70 -27.43
C PRO A 209 -1.43 6.39 -25.92
N ASP A 210 -1.46 7.43 -25.08
CA ASP A 210 -1.34 7.34 -23.61
C ASP A 210 -2.61 6.83 -22.89
N PHE A 211 -3.25 5.82 -23.46
CA PHE A 211 -4.48 5.21 -22.95
C PHE A 211 -4.25 3.83 -22.33
N TRP A 212 -3.07 3.21 -22.47
CA TRP A 212 -2.83 1.87 -21.94
C TRP A 212 -1.45 1.71 -21.32
N SER A 213 -1.33 0.85 -20.31
CA SER A 213 -0.06 0.52 -19.67
C SER A 213 -0.02 -0.93 -19.22
N VAL A 214 1.18 -1.51 -19.20
CA VAL A 214 1.44 -2.84 -18.64
C VAL A 214 2.53 -2.72 -17.58
N SER A 215 2.44 -3.55 -16.54
CA SER A 215 3.49 -3.65 -15.52
C SER A 215 3.75 -5.10 -15.13
N LEU A 216 5.00 -5.38 -14.79
CA LEU A 216 5.44 -6.60 -14.12
C LEU A 216 6.16 -6.17 -12.84
N GLY A 217 5.90 -6.85 -11.72
CA GLY A 217 6.58 -6.50 -10.48
C GLY A 217 6.35 -7.46 -9.34
N ARG A 218 6.85 -7.06 -8.17
CA ARG A 218 6.58 -7.63 -6.87
C ARG A 218 6.13 -6.50 -5.95
N GLY A 219 4.97 -6.65 -5.31
CA GLY A 219 4.37 -5.62 -4.49
C GLY A 219 3.04 -6.06 -3.90
N LYS A 220 2.37 -5.12 -3.23
CA LYS A 220 1.05 -5.30 -2.63
C LYS A 220 0.10 -4.19 -3.04
N PHE A 221 -1.18 -4.51 -3.12
CA PHE A 221 -2.23 -3.60 -3.55
C PHE A 221 -3.32 -3.50 -2.51
N GLU A 222 -4.02 -2.37 -2.56
CA GLU A 222 -5.11 -2.07 -1.65
C GLU A 222 -6.27 -1.51 -2.49
N ILE A 223 -7.50 -1.95 -2.21
CA ILE A 223 -8.71 -1.49 -2.92
C ILE A 223 -9.68 -0.83 -1.95
N GLY A 224 -10.10 0.40 -2.25
CA GLY A 224 -11.09 1.12 -1.45
C GLY A 224 -10.47 1.98 -0.35
N ASN A 225 -10.99 3.19 -0.18
CA ASN A 225 -10.58 4.10 0.88
C ASN A 225 -10.86 3.46 2.24
N ASN A 226 -9.93 3.57 3.18
CA ASN A 226 -10.13 3.05 4.53
C ASN A 226 -9.18 3.67 5.56
N VAL A 227 -9.45 3.45 6.85
CA VAL A 227 -8.50 3.72 7.96
C VAL A 227 -8.32 2.53 8.91
N GLY A 228 -9.22 1.53 8.88
CA GLY A 228 -9.09 0.27 9.63
C GLY A 228 -8.49 -0.90 8.83
N GLY A 229 -8.25 -0.74 7.52
CA GLY A 229 -7.89 -1.82 6.60
C GLY A 229 -9.02 -2.12 5.61
N SER A 230 -8.69 -2.53 4.39
CA SER A 230 -9.70 -2.75 3.35
C SER A 230 -10.48 -4.05 3.56
N VAL A 231 -11.80 -4.02 3.30
CA VAL A 231 -12.62 -5.24 3.20
C VAL A 231 -12.51 -5.95 1.84
N ILE A 232 -11.98 -5.28 0.81
CA ILE A 232 -11.90 -5.85 -0.55
C ILE A 232 -10.55 -6.51 -0.76
N LEU A 233 -9.47 -5.73 -0.67
CA LEU A 233 -8.11 -6.20 -0.79
C LEU A 233 -7.23 -5.29 0.05
N ASN A 234 -6.52 -5.88 1.00
CA ASN A 234 -5.72 -5.18 1.99
C ASN A 234 -4.21 -5.29 1.69
N ASP A 235 -3.43 -4.32 2.20
CA ASP A 235 -1.97 -4.28 2.06
C ASP A 235 -1.21 -4.71 3.33
N ASP A 236 -1.91 -5.26 4.32
CA ASP A 236 -1.31 -5.85 5.53
C ASP A 236 -0.85 -7.29 5.29
N CYS A 237 -0.15 -7.54 4.18
CA CYS A 237 0.38 -8.85 3.78
C CYS A 237 1.74 -8.74 3.10
N ASN A 238 2.40 -9.90 2.95
CA ASN A 238 3.67 -10.05 2.25
C ASN A 238 3.53 -9.70 0.77
N GLU A 239 4.57 -9.14 0.14
CA GLU A 239 4.47 -8.84 -1.28
C GLU A 239 4.38 -10.10 -2.13
N TYR A 240 3.69 -9.97 -3.26
CA TYR A 240 3.50 -11.05 -4.24
C TYR A 240 3.96 -10.60 -5.63
N GLY A 241 4.38 -11.57 -6.44
CA GLY A 241 4.73 -11.34 -7.83
C GLY A 241 3.45 -11.09 -8.64
N TYR A 242 3.48 -10.14 -9.58
CA TYR A 242 2.31 -9.79 -10.37
C TYR A 242 2.64 -9.36 -11.80
N PHE A 243 1.64 -9.54 -12.65
CA PHE A 243 1.46 -8.85 -13.91
C PHE A 243 0.18 -8.01 -13.84
N SER A 244 0.23 -6.78 -14.36
CA SER A 244 -0.95 -5.91 -14.39
C SER A 244 -1.05 -5.12 -15.67
N ASN A 245 -2.29 -4.77 -16.02
CA ASN A 245 -2.60 -3.94 -17.16
C ASN A 245 -3.65 -2.89 -16.77
N GLN A 246 -3.63 -1.74 -17.44
CA GLN A 246 -4.63 -0.71 -17.28
C GLN A 246 -4.92 -0.02 -18.62
N PHE A 247 -6.21 0.12 -18.94
CA PHE A 247 -6.74 0.94 -20.03
C PHE A 247 -7.48 2.16 -19.46
N LYS A 248 -7.30 3.33 -20.05
CA LYS A 248 -7.87 4.62 -19.62
C LYS A 248 -8.60 5.26 -20.81
N PHE A 249 -9.92 5.29 -20.73
CA PHE A 249 -10.80 5.90 -21.72
C PHE A 249 -11.58 7.06 -21.09
N HIS A 250 -11.01 8.27 -21.15
CA HIS A 250 -11.61 9.48 -20.59
C HIS A 250 -11.97 9.33 -19.08
N LYS A 251 -13.24 9.08 -18.76
CA LYS A 251 -13.76 8.90 -17.40
C LYS A 251 -13.76 7.44 -16.93
N LEU A 252 -13.55 6.50 -17.85
CA LEU A 252 -13.53 5.06 -17.60
C LEU A 252 -12.09 4.58 -17.50
N ARG A 253 -11.83 3.64 -16.60
CA ARG A 253 -10.57 2.92 -16.51
C ARG A 253 -10.86 1.46 -16.23
N ILE A 254 -10.20 0.57 -16.97
CA ILE A 254 -10.31 -0.87 -16.84
C ILE A 254 -8.93 -1.37 -16.41
N SER A 255 -8.87 -2.08 -15.30
CA SER A 255 -7.62 -2.53 -14.68
C SER A 255 -7.68 -4.03 -14.47
N PHE A 256 -6.56 -4.69 -14.75
CA PHE A 256 -6.36 -6.12 -14.62
C PHE A 256 -5.13 -6.38 -13.75
N LEU A 257 -5.23 -7.34 -12.85
CA LEU A 257 -4.12 -7.84 -12.04
C LEU A 257 -4.16 -9.37 -12.07
N HIS A 258 -3.02 -10.00 -12.32
CA HIS A 258 -2.79 -11.42 -12.05
C HIS A 258 -1.56 -11.51 -11.13
N ALA A 259 -1.70 -12.21 -10.01
CA ALA A 259 -0.68 -12.31 -8.99
C ALA A 259 -0.44 -13.78 -8.61
N SER A 260 0.81 -14.12 -8.34
CA SER A 260 1.23 -15.40 -7.77
C SER A 260 1.29 -15.27 -6.26
N LEU A 261 0.50 -16.10 -5.57
CA LEU A 261 0.41 -16.16 -4.12
C LEU A 261 1.13 -17.40 -3.59
N ILE A 262 1.43 -17.40 -2.29
CA ILE A 262 1.91 -18.58 -1.56
C ILE A 262 0.70 -19.16 -0.82
N PRO A 263 0.33 -20.43 -1.03
CA PRO A 263 -0.74 -21.05 -0.27
C PRO A 263 -0.31 -21.22 1.20
N ASP A 264 -1.25 -21.09 2.11
CA ASP A 264 -0.99 -21.31 3.53
C ASP A 264 -0.63 -22.78 3.75
N SER A 265 0.55 -23.07 4.31
CA SER A 265 0.97 -24.45 4.54
C SER A 265 0.00 -25.18 5.47
N THR A 266 -0.41 -26.40 5.08
CA THR A 266 -1.09 -27.34 5.97
C THR A 266 -0.17 -28.45 6.48
N ALA A 267 1.15 -28.42 6.20
CA ALA A 267 2.07 -29.51 6.54
C ALA A 267 3.45 -29.01 7.03
N SER A 268 4.03 -29.77 7.97
CA SER A 268 5.36 -29.54 8.57
C SER A 268 6.47 -29.39 7.54
N ASP A 269 7.40 -28.47 7.82
CA ASP A 269 8.59 -27.97 7.08
C ASP A 269 9.49 -28.95 6.28
N SER A 270 9.15 -30.23 6.14
CA SER A 270 10.02 -31.23 5.52
C SER A 270 10.02 -31.25 3.99
N TYR A 271 9.03 -30.66 3.31
CA TYR A 271 9.06 -30.50 1.85
C TYR A 271 8.49 -29.14 1.43
N LYS A 272 9.34 -28.30 0.80
CA LYS A 272 8.99 -27.01 0.18
C LYS A 272 8.18 -27.20 -1.12
N ASP A 273 7.21 -28.11 -1.12
CA ASP A 273 6.34 -28.37 -2.25
C ASP A 273 5.02 -27.63 -2.02
N TYR A 274 5.00 -26.36 -2.45
CA TYR A 274 3.80 -25.53 -2.40
C TYR A 274 3.05 -25.68 -3.71
N SER A 275 1.74 -25.98 -3.62
CA SER A 275 0.88 -25.92 -4.79
C SER A 275 0.83 -24.50 -5.35
N ASP A 276 0.77 -24.36 -6.67
CA ASP A 276 0.52 -23.07 -7.30
C ASP A 276 -0.78 -22.42 -6.76
N LYS A 277 -0.74 -21.13 -6.43
CA LYS A 277 -1.90 -20.33 -6.02
C LYS A 277 -1.84 -18.96 -6.70
N TYR A 278 -2.98 -18.46 -7.16
CA TYR A 278 -3.07 -17.21 -7.90
C TYR A 278 -4.26 -16.38 -7.45
N LEU A 279 -4.12 -15.06 -7.61
CA LEU A 279 -5.18 -14.06 -7.46
C LEU A 279 -5.32 -13.32 -8.78
N VAL A 280 -6.56 -13.18 -9.26
CA VAL A 280 -6.85 -12.35 -10.43
C VAL A 280 -7.90 -11.34 -10.06
N ILE A 281 -7.73 -10.09 -10.50
CA ILE A 281 -8.68 -9.00 -10.26
C ILE A 281 -9.00 -8.28 -11.56
N HIS A 282 -10.28 -8.16 -11.85
CA HIS A 282 -10.83 -7.24 -12.85
C HIS A 282 -11.49 -6.07 -12.14
N LYS A 283 -11.11 -4.84 -12.48
CA LYS A 283 -11.64 -3.64 -11.85
C LYS A 283 -11.96 -2.56 -12.88
N ILE A 284 -13.16 -2.01 -12.79
CA ILE A 284 -13.63 -0.90 -13.60
C ILE A 284 -13.85 0.31 -12.70
N ASP A 285 -13.19 1.41 -13.03
CA ASP A 285 -13.38 2.72 -12.39
C ASP A 285 -14.13 3.65 -13.34
N TRP A 286 -15.13 4.37 -12.81
CA TRP A 286 -15.93 5.34 -13.54
C TRP A 286 -16.03 6.65 -12.77
N ASN A 287 -15.62 7.74 -13.42
CA ASN A 287 -15.60 9.10 -12.88
C ASN A 287 -16.61 9.99 -13.62
N PRO A 288 -17.93 9.83 -13.43
CA PRO A 288 -18.94 10.54 -14.23
C PRO A 288 -18.81 12.06 -14.11
N HIS A 289 -18.43 12.54 -12.93
CA HIS A 289 -18.15 13.95 -12.63
C HIS A 289 -17.01 13.99 -11.58
N GLY A 290 -16.24 15.08 -11.51
CA GLY A 290 -15.16 15.25 -10.50
C GLY A 290 -15.55 15.18 -9.01
N ARG A 291 -16.82 14.92 -8.66
CA ARG A 291 -17.26 14.65 -7.28
C ARG A 291 -17.49 13.16 -6.98
N PHE A 292 -17.58 12.32 -8.02
CA PHE A 292 -17.88 10.90 -7.89
C PHE A 292 -16.77 10.07 -8.50
N HIS A 293 -16.34 9.07 -7.76
CA HIS A 293 -15.50 7.98 -8.25
C HIS A 293 -16.19 6.67 -7.86
N LEU A 294 -16.75 5.99 -8.84
CA LEU A 294 -17.40 4.69 -8.67
C LEU A 294 -16.43 3.62 -9.15
N PHE A 295 -16.40 2.49 -8.46
CA PHE A 295 -15.66 1.33 -8.94
C PHE A 295 -16.43 0.05 -8.69
N PHE A 296 -16.24 -0.94 -9.55
CA PHE A 296 -16.78 -2.28 -9.38
C PHE A 296 -15.84 -3.29 -10.04
N GLY A 297 -15.92 -4.54 -9.60
CA GLY A 297 -15.04 -5.56 -10.09
C GLY A 297 -15.33 -6.92 -9.49
N GLU A 298 -14.46 -7.85 -9.84
CA GLU A 298 -14.48 -9.23 -9.41
C GLU A 298 -13.04 -9.67 -9.15
N GLU A 299 -12.90 -10.61 -8.23
CA GLU A 299 -11.64 -11.26 -7.93
C GLU A 299 -11.85 -12.76 -7.82
N VAL A 300 -10.84 -13.51 -8.25
CA VAL A 300 -10.83 -14.96 -8.13
C VAL A 300 -9.54 -15.42 -7.50
N ILE A 301 -9.66 -16.32 -6.53
CA ILE A 301 -8.55 -17.15 -6.08
C ILE A 301 -8.73 -18.55 -6.64
N TYR A 302 -7.67 -19.04 -7.25
CA TYR A 302 -7.57 -20.41 -7.72
C TYR A 302 -6.18 -20.96 -7.47
N GLY A 303 -6.07 -22.26 -7.23
CA GLY A 303 -4.79 -22.92 -7.09
C GLY A 303 -4.81 -24.39 -7.44
N ASN A 304 -3.75 -25.08 -7.00
CA ASN A 304 -3.49 -26.49 -7.27
C ASN A 304 -3.44 -26.84 -8.78
N ARG A 305 -3.05 -25.86 -9.60
CA ARG A 305 -2.86 -25.99 -11.05
C ARG A 305 -2.08 -24.80 -11.61
N SER A 306 -1.51 -24.98 -12.80
CA SER A 306 -0.86 -23.90 -13.54
C SER A 306 -1.83 -22.77 -13.92
N ILE A 307 -1.27 -21.64 -14.37
CA ILE A 307 -2.04 -20.48 -14.84
C ILE A 307 -3.13 -20.90 -15.85
N ASP A 308 -4.38 -20.52 -15.57
CA ASP A 308 -5.51 -20.75 -16.49
C ASP A 308 -5.67 -19.53 -17.41
N PRO A 309 -5.44 -19.66 -18.73
CA PRO A 309 -5.57 -18.54 -19.67
C PRO A 309 -6.96 -17.92 -19.69
N SER A 310 -7.99 -18.66 -19.29
CA SER A 310 -9.37 -18.16 -19.24
C SER A 310 -9.49 -16.95 -18.31
N TYR A 311 -8.75 -16.95 -17.19
CA TYR A 311 -8.72 -15.83 -16.24
C TYR A 311 -7.84 -14.66 -16.68
N LEU A 312 -7.05 -14.78 -17.74
CA LEU A 312 -6.16 -13.70 -18.20
C LEU A 312 -6.85 -12.67 -19.11
N LEU A 313 -8.13 -12.87 -19.43
CA LEU A 313 -8.88 -12.01 -20.35
C LEU A 313 -9.54 -10.86 -19.59
N PRO A 314 -9.03 -9.61 -19.67
CA PRO A 314 -9.48 -8.50 -18.82
C PRO A 314 -10.88 -7.95 -19.16
N HIS A 315 -11.54 -8.52 -20.16
CA HIS A 315 -12.85 -8.10 -20.68
C HIS A 315 -13.95 -9.15 -20.49
N THR A 316 -13.63 -10.28 -19.85
CA THR A 316 -14.58 -11.35 -19.53
C THR A 316 -15.07 -11.22 -18.09
N LEU A 317 -16.13 -11.97 -17.77
CA LEU A 317 -16.63 -12.12 -16.40
C LEU A 317 -16.11 -13.44 -15.82
N MET A 318 -15.53 -13.39 -14.63
CA MET A 318 -14.92 -14.54 -13.94
C MET A 318 -15.97 -15.53 -13.47
N ARG A 319 -17.14 -15.10 -12.99
CA ARG A 319 -18.16 -16.03 -12.48
C ARG A 319 -18.65 -17.03 -13.56
N PRO A 320 -19.00 -16.59 -14.80
CA PRO A 320 -19.28 -17.54 -15.87
C PRO A 320 -18.10 -18.44 -16.24
N ILE A 321 -16.86 -17.94 -16.21
CA ILE A 321 -15.67 -18.75 -16.48
C ILE A 321 -15.56 -19.86 -15.43
N GLU A 322 -15.71 -19.50 -14.16
CA GLU A 322 -15.63 -20.38 -13.01
C GLU A 322 -16.68 -21.50 -13.05
N HIS A 323 -17.93 -21.17 -13.41
CA HIS A 323 -18.97 -22.18 -13.68
C HIS A 323 -18.58 -23.16 -14.80
N ASN A 324 -17.99 -22.68 -15.90
CA ASN A 324 -17.50 -23.54 -16.98
C ASN A 324 -16.26 -24.36 -16.56
N LEU A 325 -15.57 -23.92 -15.51
CA LEU A 325 -14.49 -24.63 -14.85
C LEU A 325 -15.00 -25.51 -13.68
N ARG A 326 -16.30 -25.78 -13.58
CA ARG A 326 -16.94 -26.71 -12.63
C ARG A 326 -16.92 -26.28 -11.16
N ASP A 327 -17.18 -25.01 -10.88
CA ASP A 327 -17.44 -24.52 -9.52
C ASP A 327 -16.30 -24.81 -8.51
N ARG A 328 -15.06 -24.71 -9.01
CA ARG A 328 -13.83 -25.09 -8.30
C ARG A 328 -13.15 -23.90 -7.60
N ASP A 329 -13.45 -22.67 -7.98
CA ASP A 329 -12.64 -21.51 -7.59
C ASP A 329 -13.45 -20.53 -6.75
N ASN A 330 -12.74 -19.64 -6.05
CA ASN A 330 -13.38 -18.70 -5.14
C ASN A 330 -13.52 -17.33 -5.81
N VAL A 331 -14.71 -17.00 -6.31
CA VAL A 331 -14.99 -15.72 -6.99
C VAL A 331 -15.78 -14.77 -6.08
N LEU A 332 -15.18 -13.63 -5.73
CA LEU A 332 -15.85 -12.55 -5.04
C LEU A 332 -16.15 -11.38 -5.99
N ILE A 333 -17.22 -10.64 -5.71
CA ILE A 333 -17.60 -9.44 -6.46
C ILE A 333 -17.58 -8.26 -5.50
N PHE A 334 -17.05 -7.13 -5.95
CA PHE A 334 -16.96 -5.92 -5.15
C PHE A 334 -17.42 -4.68 -5.91
N LEU A 335 -17.82 -3.67 -5.15
CA LEU A 335 -18.11 -2.33 -5.62
C LEU A 335 -17.81 -1.30 -4.56
N GLY A 336 -17.63 -0.06 -4.97
CA GLY A 336 -17.47 1.04 -4.04
C GLY A 336 -17.64 2.40 -4.70
N MET A 337 -17.68 3.41 -3.84
CA MET A 337 -17.95 4.78 -4.22
C MET A 337 -17.16 5.72 -3.33
N ASN A 338 -16.53 6.74 -3.93
CA ASN A 338 -16.09 7.94 -3.24
C ASN A 338 -16.94 9.11 -3.72
N TYR A 339 -17.54 9.83 -2.79
CA TYR A 339 -18.36 11.01 -3.04
C TYR A 339 -17.78 12.22 -2.29
N LYS A 340 -17.53 13.29 -3.04
CA LYS A 340 -17.03 14.57 -2.54
C LYS A 340 -18.14 15.62 -2.65
N PRO A 341 -19.06 15.71 -1.66
CA PRO A 341 -20.10 16.74 -1.71
C PRO A 341 -19.51 18.15 -1.79
N ILE A 342 -18.36 18.35 -1.13
CA ILE A 342 -17.55 19.56 -1.06
C ILE A 342 -16.07 19.17 -0.99
N THR A 343 -15.17 20.10 -1.31
CA THR A 343 -13.74 19.80 -1.51
C THR A 343 -13.00 19.30 -0.27
N TRP A 344 -13.50 19.61 0.92
CA TRP A 344 -12.92 19.21 2.21
C TRP A 344 -13.61 17.98 2.82
N ASN A 345 -14.58 17.38 2.15
CA ASN A 345 -15.29 16.20 2.65
C ASN A 345 -15.27 15.08 1.62
N THR A 346 -14.90 13.88 2.04
CA THR A 346 -14.95 12.67 1.22
C THR A 346 -15.68 11.58 1.98
N LEU A 347 -16.86 11.22 1.49
CA LEU A 347 -17.60 10.04 1.92
C LEU A 347 -17.14 8.87 1.05
N TYR A 348 -16.92 7.71 1.65
CA TYR A 348 -16.57 6.50 0.92
C TYR A 348 -17.35 5.29 1.40
N MET A 349 -17.58 4.35 0.49
CA MET A 349 -18.21 3.07 0.73
C MET A 349 -17.47 2.00 -0.06
N ASN A 350 -17.13 0.89 0.59
CA ASN A 350 -16.64 -0.33 -0.03
C ASN A 350 -17.62 -1.47 0.33
N PHE A 351 -17.94 -2.30 -0.66
CA PHE A 351 -18.79 -3.47 -0.51
C PHE A 351 -18.19 -4.63 -1.27
N ILE A 352 -18.10 -5.78 -0.63
CA ILE A 352 -17.69 -7.05 -1.24
C ILE A 352 -18.69 -8.12 -0.84
N PHE A 353 -18.93 -9.07 -1.73
CA PHE A 353 -19.79 -10.20 -1.46
C PHE A 353 -19.33 -11.46 -2.21
N ASP A 354 -19.67 -12.59 -1.59
CA ASP A 354 -19.64 -13.92 -2.19
C ASP A 354 -21.08 -14.46 -2.21
N GLU A 355 -21.42 -15.22 -3.24
CA GLU A 355 -22.71 -15.91 -3.47
C GLU A 355 -23.96 -15.19 -2.91
N LEU A 356 -24.42 -14.14 -3.60
CA LEU A 356 -25.53 -13.32 -3.12
C LEU A 356 -26.88 -13.74 -3.71
N SER A 357 -27.71 -14.40 -2.89
CA SER A 357 -29.12 -14.69 -3.17
C SER A 357 -30.02 -13.55 -2.70
N LYS A 358 -30.59 -12.81 -3.68
CA LYS A 358 -31.43 -11.62 -3.44
C LYS A 358 -32.64 -11.90 -2.55
N SER A 359 -33.29 -13.07 -2.70
CA SER A 359 -34.45 -13.45 -1.88
C SER A 359 -34.08 -13.74 -0.42
N LYS A 360 -32.79 -13.87 -0.11
CA LYS A 360 -32.27 -14.22 1.21
C LYS A 360 -31.42 -13.10 1.85
N ILE A 361 -31.28 -11.93 1.21
CA ILE A 361 -30.31 -10.87 1.58
C ILE A 361 -30.54 -10.22 2.96
N PHE A 362 -31.68 -10.52 3.60
CA PHE A 362 -32.00 -10.12 4.97
C PHE A 362 -32.37 -11.30 5.88
N THR A 363 -32.02 -12.51 5.47
CA THR A 363 -32.21 -13.73 6.26
C THR A 363 -30.90 -14.13 6.92
N SER A 364 -30.96 -15.07 7.86
CA SER A 364 -29.77 -15.65 8.48
C SER A 364 -29.05 -16.65 7.58
N TRP A 365 -29.46 -16.89 6.32
CA TRP A 365 -28.85 -17.91 5.47
C TRP A 365 -27.34 -17.70 5.29
N TRP A 366 -26.52 -18.71 5.58
CA TRP A 366 -25.06 -18.60 5.61
C TRP A 366 -24.43 -18.21 4.27
N GLY A 367 -25.01 -18.66 3.14
CA GLY A 367 -24.46 -18.46 1.80
C GLY A 367 -24.32 -16.99 1.38
N ASN A 368 -25.17 -16.09 1.90
CA ASN A 368 -25.06 -14.65 1.64
C ASN A 368 -23.89 -14.04 2.41
N LYS A 369 -22.67 -14.14 1.90
CA LYS A 369 -21.49 -13.61 2.59
C LYS A 369 -21.17 -12.23 2.03
N TYR A 370 -21.01 -11.23 2.90
CA TYR A 370 -20.70 -9.87 2.44
C TYR A 370 -20.00 -9.05 3.52
N ALA A 371 -19.33 -7.98 3.09
CA ALA A 371 -18.76 -6.99 3.98
C ALA A 371 -19.08 -5.59 3.47
N VAL A 372 -19.38 -4.68 4.40
CA VAL A 372 -19.66 -3.28 4.14
C VAL A 372 -18.70 -2.44 4.97
N GLN A 373 -18.06 -1.47 4.35
CA GLN A 373 -17.21 -0.48 5.00
C GLN A 373 -17.62 0.90 4.52
N VAL A 374 -17.97 1.80 5.45
CA VAL A 374 -18.39 3.17 5.15
C VAL A 374 -17.58 4.12 6.02
N GLY A 375 -17.06 5.18 5.42
CA GLY A 375 -16.34 6.19 6.18
C GLY A 375 -16.52 7.60 5.65
N ASN A 376 -16.14 8.53 6.49
CA ASN A 376 -16.25 9.96 6.26
C ASN A 376 -14.94 10.64 6.66
N SER A 377 -14.25 11.23 5.68
CA SER A 377 -13.03 12.00 5.92
C SER A 377 -13.28 13.49 5.73
N LEU A 378 -12.92 14.26 6.75
CA LEU A 378 -13.08 15.70 6.87
C LEU A 378 -11.70 16.36 6.96
N LYS A 379 -11.34 17.13 5.93
CA LYS A 379 -10.16 17.99 5.93
C LYS A 379 -10.53 19.35 6.52
N LEU A 380 -10.50 19.45 7.84
CA LEU A 380 -10.89 20.66 8.58
C LEU A 380 -10.05 21.88 8.16
N ASN A 381 -8.76 21.67 7.87
CA ASN A 381 -7.85 22.65 7.27
C ASN A 381 -6.66 21.92 6.60
N PRO A 382 -5.70 22.61 5.96
CA PRO A 382 -4.55 21.95 5.33
C PRO A 382 -3.71 21.06 6.26
N LYS A 383 -3.74 21.31 7.57
CA LYS A 383 -2.99 20.61 8.60
C LYS A 383 -3.77 19.52 9.33
N ILE A 384 -5.09 19.50 9.23
CA ILE A 384 -5.94 18.62 10.05
C ILE A 384 -6.88 17.81 9.15
N ARG A 385 -6.81 16.48 9.28
CA ARG A 385 -7.79 15.54 8.71
C ARG A 385 -8.34 14.67 9.82
N PHE A 386 -9.66 14.56 9.90
CA PHE A 386 -10.35 13.65 10.79
C PHE A 386 -11.16 12.66 9.96
N THR A 387 -11.07 11.38 10.25
CA THR A 387 -11.77 10.32 9.53
C THR A 387 -12.47 9.42 10.52
N THR A 388 -13.73 9.08 10.25
CA THR A 388 -14.47 8.05 10.97
C THR A 388 -14.91 6.96 10.01
N GLU A 389 -14.92 5.72 10.47
CA GLU A 389 -15.22 4.55 9.67
C GLU A 389 -16.03 3.54 10.48
N PHE A 390 -17.01 2.92 9.82
CA PHE A 390 -17.74 1.77 10.31
C PHE A 390 -17.56 0.60 9.33
N THR A 391 -17.20 -0.55 9.88
CA THR A 391 -16.98 -1.78 9.12
C THR A 391 -17.83 -2.90 9.70
N ALA A 392 -18.51 -3.64 8.84
CA ALA A 392 -19.26 -4.84 9.19
C ALA A 392 -18.87 -5.96 8.22
N VAL A 393 -18.33 -7.06 8.75
CA VAL A 393 -17.90 -8.23 7.97
C VAL A 393 -18.71 -9.43 8.43
N ARG A 394 -19.57 -9.95 7.56
CA ARG A 394 -20.43 -11.10 7.87
C ARG A 394 -19.57 -12.38 8.04
N PRO A 395 -19.99 -13.39 8.82
CA PRO A 395 -19.22 -14.62 8.98
C PRO A 395 -18.95 -15.31 7.63
N TRP A 396 -17.83 -16.04 7.56
CA TRP A 396 -17.44 -16.94 6.47
C TRP A 396 -16.99 -16.31 5.14
N ILE A 397 -17.05 -14.99 4.94
CA ILE A 397 -16.78 -14.38 3.62
C ILE A 397 -15.42 -14.72 3.00
N TYR A 398 -14.36 -14.82 3.81
CA TYR A 398 -12.99 -15.08 3.33
C TYR A 398 -12.60 -16.57 3.33
N THR A 399 -13.53 -17.45 3.71
CA THR A 399 -13.30 -18.90 3.86
C THR A 399 -13.63 -19.66 2.58
N HIS A 400 -13.07 -20.87 2.44
CA HIS A 400 -13.38 -21.76 1.31
C HIS A 400 -13.43 -23.24 1.72
N LYS A 401 -14.14 -24.10 0.96
CA LYS A 401 -14.16 -25.57 1.16
C LYS A 401 -12.80 -26.20 0.82
N ASP A 402 -12.18 -25.70 -0.23
CA ASP A 402 -10.84 -26.07 -0.66
C ASP A 402 -9.86 -25.07 -0.04
N MET A 403 -9.03 -25.56 0.89
CA MET A 403 -8.16 -24.71 1.71
C MET A 403 -7.09 -23.96 0.92
N VAL A 404 -6.79 -24.37 -0.31
CA VAL A 404 -5.90 -23.63 -1.21
C VAL A 404 -6.56 -22.34 -1.70
N ASP A 405 -7.88 -22.33 -1.87
CA ASP A 405 -8.63 -21.23 -2.52
C ASP A 405 -9.27 -20.23 -1.54
N LYS A 406 -8.99 -20.36 -0.24
CA LYS A 406 -9.36 -19.34 0.76
C LYS A 406 -8.65 -18.00 0.48
N PHE A 407 -9.25 -16.91 0.98
CA PHE A 407 -8.82 -15.54 0.69
C PHE A 407 -7.59 -15.10 1.49
N SER A 408 -6.44 -15.69 1.16
CA SER A 408 -5.18 -15.54 1.89
C SER A 408 -3.93 -15.65 1.01
N HIS A 409 -2.80 -15.18 1.56
CA HIS A 409 -1.46 -15.28 1.01
C HIS A 409 -0.46 -15.44 2.15
N ASP A 410 0.33 -16.52 2.12
CA ASP A 410 1.44 -16.77 3.05
C ASP A 410 1.03 -16.72 4.54
N GLY A 411 -0.11 -17.34 4.86
CA GLY A 411 -0.64 -17.38 6.23
C GLY A 411 -1.36 -16.11 6.67
N ILE A 412 -1.59 -15.16 5.76
CA ILE A 412 -2.23 -13.87 6.05
C ILE A 412 -3.48 -13.68 5.19
N GLY A 413 -4.58 -13.25 5.79
CA GLY A 413 -5.82 -12.94 5.08
C GLY A 413 -5.67 -11.73 4.14
N LEU A 414 -6.21 -11.81 2.93
CA LEU A 414 -6.15 -10.73 1.93
C LEU A 414 -7.26 -9.68 2.10
N GLY A 415 -8.30 -10.01 2.88
CA GLY A 415 -9.43 -9.13 3.16
C GLY A 415 -9.19 -8.26 4.39
N PHE A 416 -10.25 -8.04 5.16
CA PHE A 416 -10.19 -7.22 6.38
C PHE A 416 -9.23 -7.82 7.42
N PRO A 417 -8.30 -7.03 8.03
CA PRO A 417 -7.21 -7.57 8.85
C PRO A 417 -7.66 -8.43 10.03
N GLU A 418 -8.75 -8.06 10.72
CA GLU A 418 -9.28 -8.84 11.84
C GLU A 418 -10.14 -10.03 11.41
N GLY A 419 -10.23 -10.32 10.11
CA GLY A 419 -11.03 -11.42 9.56
C GLY A 419 -12.49 -11.04 9.39
N SER A 420 -13.38 -11.89 9.90
CA SER A 420 -14.82 -11.83 9.65
C SER A 420 -15.65 -12.04 10.92
N ASN A 421 -16.98 -12.08 10.78
CA ASN A 421 -17.93 -12.12 11.89
C ASN A 421 -17.75 -10.97 12.90
N LEU A 422 -17.64 -9.73 12.40
CA LEU A 422 -17.31 -8.58 13.24
C LEU A 422 -18.04 -7.30 12.85
N LEU A 423 -18.11 -6.41 13.83
CA LEU A 423 -18.49 -5.00 13.69
C LEU A 423 -17.40 -4.14 14.31
N GLN A 424 -16.90 -3.17 13.56
CA GLN A 424 -15.85 -2.24 14.00
C GLN A 424 -16.27 -0.79 13.77
N VAL A 425 -15.96 0.07 14.74
CA VAL A 425 -15.89 1.52 14.55
C VAL A 425 -14.43 1.94 14.70
N CYS A 426 -13.91 2.67 13.71
CA CYS A 426 -12.56 3.21 13.70
C CYS A 426 -12.61 4.73 13.53
N SER A 427 -11.67 5.45 14.12
CA SER A 427 -11.50 6.88 13.93
C SER A 427 -10.03 7.26 13.91
N GLU A 428 -9.65 8.16 13.01
CA GLU A 428 -8.29 8.65 12.86
C GLU A 428 -8.25 10.17 12.77
N LEU A 429 -7.35 10.78 13.56
CA LEU A 429 -7.03 12.20 13.51
C LEU A 429 -5.57 12.37 13.09
N ASN A 430 -5.36 13.12 12.01
CA ASN A 430 -4.04 13.47 11.50
C ASN A 430 -3.77 14.96 11.68
N LEU A 431 -2.68 15.30 12.37
CA LEU A 431 -2.27 16.67 12.69
C LEU A 431 -0.87 16.97 12.13
N GLN A 432 -0.78 17.86 11.15
CA GLN A 432 0.47 18.46 10.70
C GLN A 432 0.79 19.69 11.56
N LEU A 433 1.57 19.51 12.63
CA LEU A 433 1.92 20.58 13.56
C LEU A 433 2.81 21.64 12.87
N MET A 434 3.87 21.18 12.21
CA MET A 434 4.84 21.97 11.43
C MET A 434 5.18 21.24 10.13
N ASN A 435 5.87 21.85 9.16
CA ASN A 435 6.18 21.19 7.88
C ASN A 435 6.98 19.87 8.04
N ASN A 436 7.77 19.77 9.11
CA ASN A 436 8.61 18.62 9.43
C ASN A 436 8.12 17.82 10.65
N LEU A 437 6.92 18.11 11.14
CA LEU A 437 6.40 17.54 12.37
C LEU A 437 4.91 17.21 12.26
N ALA A 438 4.57 15.94 12.51
CA ALA A 438 3.20 15.45 12.49
C ALA A 438 2.89 14.58 13.70
N PHE A 439 1.62 14.57 14.08
CA PHE A 439 1.06 13.69 15.11
C PHE A 439 -0.22 13.07 14.57
N ASP A 440 -0.29 11.74 14.59
CA ASP A 440 -1.41 10.96 14.08
C ASP A 440 -1.91 10.04 15.19
N ILE A 441 -3.23 9.97 15.38
CA ILE A 441 -3.86 9.06 16.35
C ILE A 441 -5.01 8.32 15.69
N ASN A 442 -5.07 7.01 15.92
CA ASN A 442 -6.09 6.10 15.43
C ASN A 442 -6.65 5.30 16.62
N ALA A 443 -7.95 5.10 16.66
CA ALA A 443 -8.58 4.24 17.66
C ALA A 443 -9.68 3.40 17.01
N SER A 444 -9.74 2.12 17.37
CA SER A 444 -10.78 1.20 16.93
C SER A 444 -11.42 0.48 18.11
N TYR A 445 -12.71 0.16 17.95
CA TYR A 445 -13.46 -0.73 18.81
C TYR A 445 -14.14 -1.79 17.96
N THR A 446 -13.78 -3.05 18.21
CA THR A 446 -14.26 -4.22 17.47
C THR A 446 -15.06 -5.14 18.39
N LYS A 447 -16.23 -5.57 17.94
CA LYS A 447 -16.92 -6.76 18.48
C LYS A 447 -16.80 -7.86 17.44
N GLN A 448 -16.38 -9.06 17.85
CA GLN A 448 -16.22 -10.20 16.95
C GLN A 448 -16.78 -11.46 17.60
N GLY A 449 -17.60 -12.21 16.86
CA GLY A 449 -18.04 -13.55 17.28
C GLY A 449 -17.03 -14.61 16.89
N SER A 450 -16.98 -15.73 17.60
CA SER A 450 -16.00 -16.80 17.36
C SER A 450 -16.32 -17.75 16.20
N VAL A 451 -17.56 -17.77 15.71
CA VAL A 451 -17.97 -18.71 14.64
C VAL A 451 -17.73 -18.10 13.26
N GLY A 452 -16.94 -18.78 12.42
CA GLY A 452 -16.71 -18.37 11.04
C GLY A 452 -16.02 -17.00 10.92
N ASN A 453 -15.14 -16.68 11.86
CA ASN A 453 -14.47 -15.39 11.97
C ASN A 453 -13.09 -15.35 11.31
N ASP A 454 -12.50 -16.49 11.00
CA ASP A 454 -11.12 -16.61 10.51
C ASP A 454 -11.10 -17.25 9.11
N PHE A 455 -10.25 -16.70 8.23
CA PHE A 455 -10.10 -17.17 6.85
C PHE A 455 -9.52 -18.60 6.76
N SER A 456 -8.85 -19.06 7.81
CA SER A 456 -8.27 -20.40 7.93
C SER A 456 -9.30 -21.50 8.22
N ILE A 457 -10.56 -21.15 8.45
CA ILE A 457 -11.63 -22.13 8.70
C ILE A 457 -12.20 -22.62 7.38
N ASN A 458 -12.47 -23.93 7.28
CA ASN A 458 -13.22 -24.52 6.17
C ASN A 458 -14.72 -24.29 6.37
N TYR A 459 -15.43 -23.65 5.44
CA TYR A 459 -16.87 -23.37 5.62
C TYR A 459 -17.77 -24.62 5.63
N GLU A 460 -17.28 -25.79 5.23
CA GLU A 460 -18.03 -27.05 5.36
C GLU A 460 -18.10 -27.55 6.81
N SER A 461 -17.26 -27.01 7.71
CA SER A 461 -17.36 -27.27 9.15
C SER A 461 -18.39 -26.39 9.86
N ARG A 462 -19.13 -25.55 9.12
CA ARG A 462 -20.15 -24.66 9.69
C ARG A 462 -21.15 -25.45 10.56
N PRO A 463 -21.55 -24.93 11.72
CA PRO A 463 -22.44 -25.64 12.63
C PRO A 463 -23.89 -25.69 12.13
N SER A 464 -24.29 -24.78 11.24
CA SER A 464 -25.64 -24.72 10.68
C SER A 464 -25.65 -24.02 9.31
N ASP A 465 -26.78 -24.13 8.60
CA ASP A 465 -27.05 -23.34 7.38
C ASP A 465 -27.51 -21.89 7.68
N THR A 466 -27.40 -21.47 8.94
CA THR A 466 -27.57 -20.09 9.35
C THR A 466 -26.24 -19.50 9.82
N ALA A 467 -26.05 -18.22 9.59
CA ALA A 467 -24.93 -17.44 10.09
C ALA A 467 -25.47 -16.11 10.63
N ASN A 468 -25.56 -16.01 11.96
CA ASN A 468 -25.98 -14.79 12.63
C ASN A 468 -24.79 -13.86 12.85
N TRP A 469 -25.06 -12.56 12.94
CA TRP A 469 -24.03 -11.58 13.30
C TRP A 469 -23.51 -11.83 14.71
N LEU A 470 -22.20 -11.82 14.87
CA LEU A 470 -21.51 -12.04 16.15
C LEU A 470 -21.83 -13.41 16.77
N GLU A 471 -22.05 -14.43 15.95
CA GLU A 471 -22.35 -15.78 16.41
C GLU A 471 -21.14 -16.41 17.13
N GLY A 472 -21.42 -17.15 18.20
CA GLY A 472 -20.40 -17.72 19.09
C GLY A 472 -20.08 -16.84 20.30
N ASP A 473 -18.91 -17.07 20.87
CA ASP A 473 -18.37 -16.25 21.95
C ASP A 473 -17.95 -14.88 21.38
N ILE A 474 -18.35 -13.81 22.07
CA ILE A 474 -18.10 -12.46 21.60
C ILE A 474 -16.90 -11.87 22.33
N SER A 475 -15.85 -11.55 21.56
CA SER A 475 -14.72 -10.75 22.03
C SER A 475 -14.93 -9.27 21.74
N LYS A 476 -14.40 -8.41 22.61
CA LYS A 476 -14.42 -6.96 22.49
C LYS A 476 -12.98 -6.44 22.53
N THR A 477 -12.52 -5.87 21.41
CA THR A 477 -11.16 -5.37 21.30
C THR A 477 -11.16 -3.86 21.14
N ILE A 478 -10.37 -3.16 21.95
CA ILE A 478 -10.06 -1.74 21.79
C ILE A 478 -8.58 -1.63 21.43
N ILE A 479 -8.28 -0.97 20.32
CA ILE A 479 -6.91 -0.63 19.92
C ILE A 479 -6.82 0.89 19.82
N SER A 480 -5.77 1.47 20.39
CA SER A 480 -5.41 2.87 20.12
C SER A 480 -3.95 2.98 19.74
N LYS A 481 -3.66 3.73 18.69
CA LYS A 481 -2.32 3.96 18.16
C LYS A 481 -2.07 5.45 18.07
N ALA A 482 -0.95 5.92 18.61
CA ALA A 482 -0.48 7.29 18.46
C ALA A 482 0.92 7.27 17.87
N VAL A 483 1.14 8.08 16.82
CA VAL A 483 2.42 8.18 16.14
C VAL A 483 2.82 9.64 16.01
N PHE A 484 3.99 9.97 16.54
CA PHE A 484 4.64 11.25 16.34
C PHE A 484 5.73 11.08 15.28
N SER A 485 5.65 11.82 14.18
CA SER A 485 6.63 11.79 13.08
C SER A 485 7.40 13.10 13.02
N TRP A 486 8.73 13.02 13.06
CA TRP A 486 9.62 14.18 13.03
C TRP A 486 10.74 14.01 12.01
N GLN A 487 10.97 15.03 11.19
CA GLN A 487 12.10 15.14 10.28
C GLN A 487 12.99 16.31 10.74
N PRO A 488 13.86 16.09 11.76
CA PRO A 488 14.71 17.15 12.29
C PRO A 488 15.68 17.73 11.25
N LEU A 489 16.15 16.87 10.34
CA LEU A 489 17.16 17.19 9.33
C LEU A 489 16.71 16.66 7.96
N ALA A 490 17.29 17.16 6.87
CA ALA A 490 16.89 16.80 5.51
C ALA A 490 16.84 15.28 5.26
N HIS A 491 17.84 14.55 5.78
CA HIS A 491 18.02 13.12 5.54
C HIS A 491 17.58 12.21 6.70
N HIS A 492 17.16 12.77 7.84
CA HIS A 492 16.90 12.01 9.06
C HIS A 492 15.46 12.13 9.49
N LYS A 493 14.82 10.98 9.70
CA LYS A 493 13.43 10.89 10.14
C LYS A 493 13.34 10.02 11.39
N ILE A 494 12.47 10.40 12.29
CA ILE A 494 12.19 9.72 13.55
C ILE A 494 10.68 9.53 13.67
N LYS A 495 10.24 8.37 14.13
CA LYS A 495 8.88 8.14 14.63
C LYS A 495 8.92 7.65 16.08
N LEU A 496 7.98 8.13 16.87
CA LEU A 496 7.67 7.61 18.19
C LEU A 496 6.24 7.08 18.13
N GLY A 497 6.07 5.78 18.31
CA GLY A 497 4.79 5.09 18.30
C GLY A 497 4.40 4.64 19.71
N TYR A 498 3.10 4.64 19.97
CA TYR A 498 2.50 4.01 21.13
C TYR A 498 1.25 3.26 20.69
N GLU A 499 1.14 1.99 21.04
CA GLU A 499 -0.02 1.15 20.79
C GLU A 499 -0.55 0.60 22.12
N MET A 500 -1.85 0.76 22.35
CA MET A 500 -2.56 0.18 23.48
C MET A 500 -3.61 -0.79 22.94
N THR A 501 -3.58 -2.04 23.40
CA THR A 501 -4.57 -3.05 23.04
C THR A 501 -5.24 -3.58 24.30
N LYS A 502 -6.57 -3.62 24.30
CA LYS A 502 -7.38 -4.18 25.39
C LYS A 502 -8.40 -5.14 24.80
N ILE A 503 -8.38 -6.39 25.27
CA ILE A 503 -9.33 -7.43 24.88
C ILE A 503 -10.19 -7.75 26.10
N ASP A 504 -11.50 -7.62 25.95
CA ASP A 504 -12.51 -7.85 26.98
C ASP A 504 -12.18 -7.14 28.31
N GLU A 505 -12.26 -7.86 29.42
CA GLU A 505 -11.96 -7.35 30.77
C GLU A 505 -10.47 -7.49 31.14
N GLN A 506 -9.62 -7.94 30.22
CA GLN A 506 -8.20 -8.10 30.47
C GLN A 506 -7.51 -6.75 30.67
N LYS A 507 -6.34 -6.78 31.33
CA LYS A 507 -5.47 -5.60 31.47
C LYS A 507 -4.94 -5.21 30.09
N ALA A 508 -4.96 -3.92 29.79
CA ALA A 508 -4.43 -3.41 28.53
C ALA A 508 -2.93 -3.73 28.37
N THR A 509 -2.55 -4.21 27.20
CA THR A 509 -1.16 -4.29 26.75
C THR A 509 -0.76 -2.96 26.14
N ASN A 510 0.49 -2.57 26.36
CA ASN A 510 1.04 -1.29 25.92
C ASN A 510 2.37 -1.57 25.23
N GLU A 511 2.55 -1.02 24.05
CA GLU A 511 3.76 -1.16 23.25
C GLU A 511 4.27 0.23 22.87
N PHE A 512 5.55 0.47 23.12
CA PHE A 512 6.25 1.68 22.72
C PHE A 512 7.19 1.36 21.58
N MET A 513 7.18 2.19 20.54
CA MET A 513 7.97 2.00 19.34
C MET A 513 8.80 3.23 19.02
N ILE A 514 10.04 3.02 18.60
CA ILE A 514 10.93 4.07 18.11
C ILE A 514 11.47 3.63 16.76
N SER A 515 11.23 4.42 15.73
CA SER A 515 11.77 4.19 14.39
C SER A 515 12.68 5.33 13.99
N TYR A 516 13.86 5.02 13.49
CA TYR A 516 14.79 5.98 12.91
C TYR A 516 15.18 5.53 11.51
N GLN A 517 15.22 6.48 10.57
CA GLN A 517 15.71 6.23 9.22
C GLN A 517 16.55 7.40 8.72
N ALA A 518 17.72 7.09 8.18
CA ALA A 518 18.53 7.98 7.37
C ALA A 518 18.36 7.62 5.89
N PHE A 519 18.14 8.60 5.02
CA PHE A 519 17.89 8.40 3.59
C PHE A 519 18.73 9.36 2.74
N TYR A 520 19.59 8.83 1.87
CA TYR A 520 20.59 9.59 1.10
C TYR A 520 20.51 9.37 -0.41
#